data_AF-A0A3B9LEK6-F1
#
_entry.id   AF-A0A3B9LEK6-F1
#
_cell.length_a   1.000
_cell.length_b   1.000
_cell.length_c   1.000
_cell.angle_alpha   90.00
_cell.angle_beta   90.00
_cell.angle_gamma   90.00
#
_symmetry.space_group_name_H-M   'P 1'
#
loop_
_entity.id
_entity.type
_entity.pdbx_description
1 polymer ?
#
loop_
_entity_poly.entity_id
_entity_poly.type
_entity_poly.pdbx_seq_one_letter_code
_entity_poly.pdbx_strand_id
1 'polypeptide(L)'
;MKLKRTALKIALSIFAVFLVSCVATVLCRLWPELTRPKYVDPAFRLPSPLELASLPTAARFDFPLGSENGAMTYNAQPFTKNHHLGDDLNGIGGEDSDLGDPIYAIADGRVL
;
A
#
# COMPACT_ATOMS: atom_id res chain seq x y z
N MET A 1 -46.71 -8.86 -41.28
CA MET A 1 -46.67 -7.83 -40.20
C MET A 1 -46.43 -8.39 -38.79
N LYS A 2 -47.09 -9.49 -38.37
CA LYS A 2 -46.92 -10.08 -37.01
C LYS A 2 -45.49 -10.55 -36.69
N LEU A 3 -44.82 -11.24 -37.61
CA LEU A 3 -43.47 -11.78 -37.40
C LEU A 3 -42.41 -10.70 -37.09
N LYS A 4 -42.47 -9.54 -37.79
CA LYS A 4 -41.59 -8.39 -37.53
C LYS A 4 -41.85 -7.75 -36.16
N ARG A 5 -43.10 -7.77 -35.67
CA ARG A 5 -43.45 -7.28 -34.32
C ARG A 5 -42.94 -8.22 -33.22
N THR A 6 -42.96 -9.54 -33.45
CA THR A 6 -42.39 -10.52 -32.50
C THR A 6 -40.88 -10.39 -32.41
N ALA A 7 -40.18 -10.27 -33.55
CA ALA A 7 -38.73 -10.08 -33.59
C ALA A 7 -38.30 -8.78 -32.88
N LEU A 8 -39.03 -7.67 -33.08
CA LEU A 8 -38.76 -6.41 -32.39
C LEU A 8 -38.93 -6.52 -30.87
N LYS A 9 -39.96 -7.21 -30.40
CA LYS A 9 -40.18 -7.45 -28.96
C LYS A 9 -39.05 -8.28 -28.35
N ILE A 10 -38.60 -9.32 -29.05
CA ILE A 10 -37.48 -10.15 -28.60
C ILE A 10 -36.19 -9.32 -28.52
N ALA A 11 -35.89 -8.52 -29.54
CA ALA A 11 -34.72 -7.65 -29.55
C ALA A 11 -34.75 -6.63 -28.40
N LEU A 12 -35.92 -6.02 -28.14
CA LEU A 12 -36.09 -5.07 -27.04
C LEU A 12 -35.90 -5.74 -25.67
N SER A 13 -36.41 -6.96 -25.49
CA SER A 13 -36.22 -7.74 -24.27
C SER A 13 -34.75 -8.10 -24.05
N ILE A 14 -34.03 -8.54 -25.09
CA ILE A 14 -32.60 -8.85 -25.00
C ILE A 14 -31.81 -7.59 -24.61
N PHE A 15 -32.11 -6.46 -25.25
CA PHE A 15 -31.46 -5.19 -24.94
C PHE A 15 -31.76 -4.73 -23.50
N ALA A 16 -32.99 -4.89 -23.02
CA ALA A 16 -33.35 -4.58 -21.64
C ALA A 16 -32.59 -5.46 -20.64
N VAL A 17 -32.49 -6.77 -20.89
CA VAL A 17 -31.70 -7.69 -20.05
C VAL A 17 -30.22 -7.31 -20.05
N PHE A 18 -29.66 -6.96 -21.21
CA PHE A 18 -28.29 -6.47 -21.32
C PHE A 18 -28.07 -5.20 -20.50
N LEU A 19 -28.96 -4.20 -20.61
CA LEU A 19 -28.85 -2.97 -19.83
C LEU A 19 -28.92 -3.23 -18.32
N VAL A 20 -29.87 -4.05 -17.87
CA VAL A 20 -30.00 -4.41 -16.44
C VAL A 20 -28.74 -5.13 -15.95
N SER A 21 -28.21 -6.07 -16.73
CA SER A 21 -26.98 -6.80 -16.39
C SER A 21 -25.76 -5.87 -16.35
N CYS A 22 -25.65 -4.94 -17.31
CA CYS A 22 -24.58 -3.95 -17.36
C CYS A 22 -24.60 -3.03 -16.13
N VAL A 23 -25.78 -2.48 -15.80
CA VAL A 23 -25.96 -1.63 -14.61
C VAL A 23 -25.67 -2.41 -13.34
N ALA A 24 -26.19 -3.63 -13.20
CA ALA A 24 -25.91 -4.48 -12.03
C ALA A 24 -24.41 -4.78 -11.90
N THR A 25 -23.71 -5.02 -13.01
CA THR A 25 -22.25 -5.26 -13.02
C THR A 25 -21.50 -4.03 -12.55
N VAL A 26 -21.85 -2.84 -13.06
CA VAL A 26 -21.23 -1.57 -12.64
C VAL A 26 -21.49 -1.32 -11.16
N LEU A 27 -22.73 -1.48 -10.69
CA LEU A 27 -23.08 -1.28 -9.28
C LEU A 27 -22.32 -2.27 -8.38
N CYS A 28 -22.27 -3.56 -8.73
CA CYS A 28 -21.51 -4.56 -7.96
C CYS A 28 -20.00 -4.28 -7.95
N ARG A 29 -19.44 -3.73 -9.03
CA ARG A 29 -18.02 -3.36 -9.12
C ARG A 29 -17.69 -2.10 -8.33
N LEU A 30 -18.58 -1.12 -8.32
CA LEU A 30 -18.38 0.15 -7.63
C LEU A 30 -18.75 0.10 -6.14
N TRP A 31 -19.66 -0.80 -5.75
CA TRP A 31 -20.14 -0.91 -4.38
C TRP A 31 -19.00 -1.03 -3.34
N PRO A 32 -18.01 -1.93 -3.50
CA PRO A 32 -16.92 -2.05 -2.53
C PRO A 32 -16.11 -0.76 -2.34
N GLU A 33 -15.93 0.03 -3.41
CA GLU A 33 -15.19 1.30 -3.35
C GLU A 33 -16.03 2.41 -2.71
N LEU A 34 -17.33 2.46 -2.99
CA LEU A 34 -18.25 3.42 -2.37
C LEU A 34 -18.48 3.13 -0.88
N THR A 35 -18.37 1.87 -0.46
CA THR A 35 -18.50 1.46 0.94
C THR A 35 -17.15 1.30 1.65
N ARG A 36 -16.03 1.61 1.00
CA ARG A 36 -14.71 1.49 1.62
C ARG A 36 -14.64 2.42 2.85
N PRO A 37 -14.15 1.94 4.01
CA PRO A 37 -13.92 2.80 5.16
C PRO A 37 -13.05 4.01 4.79
N LYS A 38 -13.44 5.20 5.24
CA LYS A 38 -12.68 6.44 4.98
C LYS A 38 -11.28 6.41 5.60
N TYR A 39 -11.13 5.68 6.71
CA TYR A 39 -9.89 5.50 7.42
C TYR A 39 -9.49 4.04 7.31
N VAL A 40 -8.52 3.79 6.44
CA VAL A 40 -7.72 2.57 6.44
C VAL A 40 -6.48 2.91 7.26
N ASP A 41 -6.04 1.99 8.12
CA ASP A 41 -4.75 2.10 8.80
C ASP A 41 -3.67 2.51 7.77
N PRO A 42 -2.82 3.52 8.06
CA PRO A 42 -1.73 3.89 7.17
C PRO A 42 -0.89 2.68 6.71
N ALA A 43 -0.73 1.66 7.56
CA ALA A 43 -0.02 0.42 7.23
C ALA A 43 -0.67 -0.40 6.10
N PHE A 44 -1.97 -0.19 5.83
CA PHE A 44 -2.70 -0.85 4.73
C PHE A 44 -3.03 0.11 3.57
N ARG A 45 -2.46 1.32 3.56
CA ARG A 45 -2.54 2.20 2.38
C ARG A 45 -1.57 1.73 1.31
N LEU A 46 -2.08 0.93 0.39
CA LEU A 46 -1.31 0.55 -0.79
C LEU A 46 -1.43 1.65 -1.86
N PRO A 47 -0.31 2.20 -2.36
CA PRO A 47 -0.33 3.10 -3.50
C PRO A 47 -0.85 2.38 -4.74
N SER A 48 -1.37 3.13 -5.71
CA SER A 48 -1.79 2.54 -6.98
C SER A 48 -0.60 1.85 -7.68
N PRO A 49 -0.80 0.86 -8.56
CA PRO A 49 0.30 0.21 -9.27
C PRO A 49 1.19 1.20 -10.04
N LEU A 50 0.60 2.29 -10.55
CA LEU A 50 1.34 3.35 -11.24
C LEU A 50 2.19 4.17 -10.28
N GLU A 51 1.65 4.55 -9.12
CA GLU A 51 2.43 5.23 -8.08
C GLU A 51 3.56 4.37 -7.57
N LEU A 52 3.30 3.07 -7.31
CA LEU A 52 4.33 2.12 -6.87
C LEU A 52 5.46 2.00 -7.89
N ALA A 53 5.12 1.89 -9.18
CA ALA A 53 6.10 1.84 -10.27
C ALA A 53 6.87 3.15 -10.46
N SER A 54 6.35 4.27 -9.96
CA SER A 54 7.00 5.59 -10.03
C SER A 54 7.92 5.89 -8.84
N LEU A 55 7.92 5.05 -7.79
CA LEU A 55 8.78 5.26 -6.63
C LEU A 55 10.25 5.09 -7.01
N PRO A 56 11.17 5.86 -6.38
CA PRO A 56 12.58 5.68 -6.59
C PRO A 56 13.02 4.28 -6.12
N THR A 57 14.03 3.72 -6.80
CA THR A 57 14.63 2.45 -6.39
C THR A 57 15.64 2.70 -5.28
N ALA A 58 15.44 2.09 -4.11
CA ALA A 58 16.43 2.08 -3.04
C ALA A 58 17.60 1.15 -3.39
N ALA A 59 18.72 1.72 -3.87
CA ALA A 59 19.89 0.94 -4.26
C ALA A 59 20.75 0.46 -3.07
N ARG A 60 20.64 1.15 -1.94
CA ARG A 60 21.38 0.89 -0.69
C ARG A 60 20.52 1.32 0.49
N PHE A 61 20.76 0.67 1.62
CA PHE A 61 20.27 1.08 2.93
C PHE A 61 21.47 1.33 3.84
N ASP A 62 21.43 2.43 4.59
CA ASP A 62 22.40 2.81 5.61
C ASP A 62 21.86 2.67 7.03
N PHE A 63 22.69 3.00 8.02
CA PHE A 63 22.27 2.98 9.42
C PHE A 63 21.42 4.22 9.76
N PRO A 64 20.26 4.08 10.40
CA PRO A 64 19.32 5.19 10.60
C PRO A 64 19.64 6.08 11.80
N LEU A 65 20.61 5.70 12.62
CA LEU A 65 20.98 6.37 13.87
C LEU A 65 22.40 6.95 13.81
N GLY A 66 22.71 7.85 14.73
CA GLY A 66 24.05 8.42 14.90
C GLY A 66 24.28 9.62 13.99
N SER A 67 25.29 9.54 13.11
CA SER A 67 25.49 10.56 12.07
C SER A 67 24.64 10.26 10.82
N GLU A 68 24.59 11.19 9.87
CA GLU A 68 24.04 10.98 8.51
C GLU A 68 24.59 9.73 7.78
N ASN A 69 25.76 9.21 8.19
CA ASN A 69 26.39 8.01 7.65
C ASN A 69 26.41 6.81 8.64
N GLY A 70 25.63 6.86 9.73
CA GLY A 70 25.56 5.75 10.69
C GLY A 70 26.74 5.61 11.66
N ALA A 71 27.62 6.62 11.76
CA ALA A 71 28.73 6.59 12.70
C ALA A 71 28.23 6.66 14.17
N MET A 72 29.03 6.09 15.08
CA MET A 72 28.78 6.09 16.53
C MET A 72 27.58 5.28 16.99
N THR A 73 27.14 4.34 16.17
CA THR A 73 26.03 3.42 16.48
C THR A 73 26.36 1.99 16.06
N TYR A 74 25.65 1.01 16.61
CA TYR A 74 25.81 -0.40 16.27
C TYR A 74 24.50 -1.18 16.45
N ASN A 75 24.45 -2.40 15.88
CA ASN A 75 23.32 -3.30 16.07
C ASN A 75 23.57 -4.11 17.35
N ALA A 76 22.91 -3.71 18.43
CA ALA A 76 23.02 -4.33 19.74
C ALA A 76 22.38 -5.72 19.81
N GLN A 77 21.31 -5.93 19.04
CA GLN A 77 20.63 -7.21 18.96
C GLN A 77 20.10 -7.47 17.54
N PRO A 78 20.84 -8.24 16.73
CA PRO A 78 20.44 -8.54 15.36
C PRO A 78 19.10 -9.26 15.26
N PHE A 79 18.44 -9.13 14.11
CA PHE A 79 17.18 -9.78 13.79
C PHE A 79 17.17 -11.26 14.18
N THR A 80 16.08 -11.69 14.81
CA THR A 80 15.83 -13.04 15.37
C THR A 80 16.69 -13.46 16.55
N LYS A 81 17.63 -12.63 17.03
CA LYS A 81 18.35 -12.91 18.28
C LYS A 81 17.43 -12.68 19.47
N ASN A 82 17.51 -13.57 20.45
CA ASN A 82 16.71 -13.56 21.69
C ASN A 82 15.21 -13.18 21.50
N HIS A 83 14.57 -13.72 20.46
CA HIS A 83 13.16 -13.48 20.12
C HIS A 83 12.81 -12.05 19.67
N HIS A 84 13.79 -11.27 19.23
CA HIS A 84 13.56 -9.94 18.67
C HIS A 84 13.21 -10.00 17.17
N LEU A 85 12.08 -9.40 16.77
CA LEU A 85 11.59 -9.37 15.38
C LEU A 85 12.07 -8.13 14.59
N GLY A 86 12.99 -7.37 15.15
CA GLY A 86 13.70 -6.28 14.48
C GLY A 86 15.20 -6.34 14.80
N ASP A 87 15.97 -5.44 14.19
CA ASP A 87 17.31 -5.11 14.68
C ASP A 87 17.18 -4.08 15.82
N ASP A 88 17.88 -4.32 16.93
CA ASP A 88 18.01 -3.35 18.02
C ASP A 88 19.26 -2.50 17.79
N LEU A 89 19.09 -1.20 17.65
CA LEU A 89 20.15 -0.30 17.23
C LEU A 89 20.41 0.72 18.32
N ASN A 90 21.65 0.83 18.80
CA ASN A 90 22.02 1.71 19.91
C ASN A 90 23.20 2.60 19.56
N GLY A 91 23.34 3.70 20.30
CA GLY A 91 24.57 4.48 20.38
C GLY A 91 25.72 3.68 21.01
N ILE A 92 26.96 3.98 20.65
CA ILE A 92 28.14 3.27 21.20
C ILE A 92 28.35 3.46 22.72
N GLY A 93 27.57 4.32 23.37
CA GLY A 93 27.54 4.43 24.83
C GLY A 93 26.88 3.23 25.51
N GLY A 94 26.17 2.38 24.75
CA GLY A 94 25.40 1.26 25.26
C GLY A 94 24.07 1.69 25.86
N GLU A 95 23.17 0.73 26.13
CA GLU A 95 21.83 0.99 26.68
C GLU A 95 21.12 2.11 25.89
N ASP A 96 20.44 3.04 26.57
CA ASP A 96 19.70 4.18 26.00
C ASP A 96 20.59 5.38 25.62
N SER A 97 21.87 5.17 25.27
CA SER A 97 22.80 6.28 25.01
C SER A 97 22.44 7.17 23.82
N ASP A 98 21.63 6.67 22.90
CA ASP A 98 21.06 7.35 21.74
C ASP A 98 19.64 7.90 21.98
N LEU A 99 19.15 7.89 23.23
CA LEU A 99 17.85 8.44 23.57
C LEU A 99 17.76 9.94 23.22
N GLY A 100 16.91 10.25 22.25
CA GLY A 100 16.70 11.61 21.75
C GLY A 100 17.53 11.97 20.52
N ASP A 101 18.38 11.05 20.05
CA ASP A 101 19.12 11.24 18.80
C ASP A 101 18.18 11.25 17.59
N PRO A 102 18.54 11.98 16.51
CA PRO A 102 17.76 12.00 15.29
C PRO A 102 17.78 10.66 14.56
N ILE A 103 16.67 10.37 13.87
CA ILE A 103 16.55 9.25 12.92
C ILE A 103 16.63 9.82 11.50
N TYR A 104 17.52 9.26 10.69
CA TYR A 104 17.74 9.68 9.30
C TYR A 104 17.02 8.76 8.31
N ALA A 105 16.65 9.32 7.16
CA ALA A 105 16.27 8.52 6.00
C ALA A 105 17.53 7.83 5.45
N ILE A 106 17.47 6.51 5.27
CA ILE A 106 18.63 5.68 4.94
C ILE A 106 18.65 5.17 3.49
N ALA A 107 17.64 5.56 2.72
CA ALA A 107 17.46 5.17 1.33
C ALA A 107 16.50 6.12 0.63
N ASP A 108 16.53 6.11 -0.71
CA ASP A 108 15.53 6.81 -1.51
C ASP A 108 14.14 6.21 -1.28
N GLY A 109 13.14 7.08 -1.09
CA GLY A 109 11.77 6.66 -0.82
C GLY A 109 10.78 7.82 -0.78
N ARG A 110 9.51 7.48 -0.54
CA ARG A 110 8.41 8.44 -0.40
C ARG A 110 7.53 8.06 0.79
N VAL A 111 7.21 9.05 1.63
CA VAL A 111 6.24 8.91 2.72
C VAL A 111 4.81 9.03 2.15
N LEU A 112 3.91 8.13 2.56
CA LEU A 112 2.52 7.99 2.05
C LEU A 112 1.45 8.40 3.06
#